data_AF-A0A259TEW7-F1
#
_entry.id   AF-A0A259TEW7-F1
#
_cell.length_a   1.000
_cell.length_b   1.000
_cell.length_c   1.000
_cell.angle_alpha   90.00
_cell.angle_beta   90.00
_cell.angle_gamma   90.00
#
_symmetry.space_group_name_H-M   'P 1'
#
loop_
_entity.id
_entity.type
_entity.pdbx_description
1 polymer ?
#
loop_
_entity_poly.entity_id
_entity_poly.type
_entity_poly.pdbx_seq_one_letter_code
_entity_poly.pdbx_strand_id
1 'polypeptide(L)'
;MKFINLLLTLVVVSVLTSSCTQHHKSSILGVWEADQATQQVGSDEELGYYNHLEITETHIRATSFNMVAIEGGDTQKKFNERERNMNYAWKAENKILVEDALFDIEFMKKEMILKNDHIEIHFNKQK
;
A
#
# COMPACT_ATOMS: atom_id res chain seq x y z
N MET A 1 -48.97 4.41 -3.14
CA MET A 1 -47.95 3.34 -3.29
C MET A 1 -46.87 3.62 -4.36
N LYS A 2 -46.54 4.89 -4.68
CA LYS A 2 -45.42 5.20 -5.61
C LYS A 2 -44.12 5.62 -4.89
N PHE A 3 -44.23 6.14 -3.66
CA PHE A 3 -43.09 6.61 -2.87
C PHE A 3 -42.25 5.48 -2.23
N ILE A 4 -42.85 4.32 -1.95
CA ILE A 4 -42.16 3.18 -1.33
C ILE A 4 -41.14 2.55 -2.30
N ASN A 5 -41.46 2.49 -3.59
CA ASN A 5 -40.55 1.96 -4.61
C ASN A 5 -39.33 2.85 -4.86
N LEU A 6 -39.46 4.18 -4.67
CA LEU A 6 -38.36 5.14 -4.83
C LEU A 6 -37.37 5.07 -3.65
N LEU A 7 -37.88 4.82 -2.44
CA LEU A 7 -37.04 4.63 -1.25
C LEU A 7 -36.20 3.34 -1.33
N LEU A 8 -36.80 2.26 -1.84
CA LEU A 8 -36.11 0.96 -1.96
C LEU A 8 -34.96 1.00 -2.97
N THR A 9 -35.11 1.74 -4.08
CA THR A 9 -34.06 1.86 -5.10
C THR A 9 -32.86 2.65 -4.59
N LEU A 10 -33.08 3.68 -3.77
CA LEU A 10 -31.99 4.48 -3.21
C LEU A 10 -31.10 3.68 -2.25
N VAL A 11 -31.70 2.78 -1.46
CA VAL A 11 -30.97 1.92 -0.52
C VAL A 11 -30.10 0.91 -1.25
N VAL A 12 -30.62 0.26 -2.30
CA VAL A 12 -29.85 -0.76 -3.07
C VAL A 12 -28.63 -0.15 -3.76
N VAL A 13 -28.75 1.06 -4.32
CA VAL A 13 -27.61 1.74 -4.96
C VAL A 13 -26.52 2.10 -3.94
N SER A 14 -26.90 2.54 -2.74
CA SER A 14 -25.94 2.89 -1.67
C SER A 14 -25.15 1.70 -1.12
N VAL A 15 -25.74 0.50 -1.12
CA VAL A 15 -25.07 -0.73 -0.69
C VAL A 15 -24.03 -1.18 -1.73
N LEU A 16 -24.33 -1.01 -3.02
CA LEU A 16 -23.42 -1.40 -4.11
C LEU A 16 -22.18 -0.53 -4.19
N THR A 17 -22.29 0.79 -3.96
CA THR A 17 -21.13 1.68 -3.96
C THR A 17 -20.22 1.46 -2.74
N SER A 18 -20.79 1.06 -1.60
CA SER A 18 -20.04 0.82 -0.37
C SER A 18 -19.14 -0.42 -0.47
N SER A 19 -19.60 -1.51 -1.11
CA SER A 19 -18.82 -2.74 -1.24
C SER A 19 -17.60 -2.59 -2.15
N CYS A 20 -17.69 -1.72 -3.17
CA CYS A 20 -16.59 -1.44 -4.08
C CYS A 20 -15.43 -0.72 -3.37
N THR A 21 -15.73 0.33 -2.59
CA THR A 21 -14.72 1.04 -1.77
C THR A 21 -14.05 0.17 -0.70
N GLN A 22 -14.76 -0.84 -0.18
CA GLN A 22 -14.23 -1.71 0.87
C GLN A 22 -13.22 -2.74 0.32
N HIS A 23 -13.38 -3.17 -0.94
CA HIS A 23 -12.43 -4.06 -1.62
C HIS A 23 -11.04 -3.42 -1.77
N HIS A 24 -10.96 -2.13 -2.11
CA HIS A 24 -9.67 -1.45 -2.24
C HIS A 24 -8.95 -1.31 -0.90
N LYS A 25 -9.70 -0.97 0.16
CA LYS A 25 -9.12 -0.82 1.51
C LYS A 25 -8.57 -2.12 2.07
N SER A 26 -9.21 -3.26 1.80
CA SER A 26 -8.68 -4.56 2.24
C SER A 26 -7.53 -5.07 1.38
N SER A 27 -7.41 -4.59 0.13
CA SER A 27 -6.37 -5.04 -0.81
C SER A 27 -4.96 -4.67 -0.34
N ILE A 28 -4.81 -3.53 0.36
CA ILE A 28 -3.53 -3.05 0.90
C ILE A 28 -2.97 -3.94 2.02
N LEU A 29 -3.82 -4.68 2.72
CA LEU A 29 -3.41 -5.44 3.89
C LEU A 29 -2.52 -6.63 3.49
N GLY A 30 -1.49 -6.90 4.30
CA GLY A 30 -0.57 -8.00 4.11
C GLY A 30 0.89 -7.58 4.02
N VAL A 31 1.72 -8.48 3.51
CA VAL A 31 3.17 -8.27 3.39
C VAL A 31 3.51 -7.93 1.95
N TRP A 32 4.34 -6.91 1.77
CA TRP A 32 4.70 -6.34 0.48
C TRP A 32 6.20 -6.13 0.40
N GLU A 33 6.79 -6.46 -0.75
CA GLU A 33 8.23 -6.27 -0.98
C GLU A 33 8.47 -5.49 -2.25
N ALA A 34 9.33 -4.49 -2.17
CA ALA A 34 9.63 -3.65 -3.32
C ALA A 34 10.51 -4.43 -4.32
N ASP A 35 10.14 -4.39 -5.60
CA ASP A 35 10.95 -4.92 -6.70
C ASP A 35 11.55 -3.79 -7.56
N GLN A 36 10.90 -2.63 -7.61
CA GLN A 36 11.36 -1.45 -8.31
C GLN A 36 11.06 -0.18 -7.52
N ALA A 37 11.99 0.77 -7.54
CA ALA A 37 11.80 2.09 -6.95
C ALA A 37 12.52 3.15 -7.80
N THR A 38 11.84 4.26 -8.06
CA THR A 38 12.41 5.47 -8.64
C THR A 38 12.29 6.59 -7.62
N GLN A 39 13.37 7.35 -7.42
CA GLN A 39 13.40 8.48 -6.49
C GLN A 39 14.08 9.68 -7.13
N GLN A 40 13.46 10.85 -6.97
CA GLN A 40 14.06 12.12 -7.37
C GLN A 40 15.36 12.35 -6.58
N VAL A 41 16.41 12.79 -7.27
CA VAL A 41 17.70 13.09 -6.63
C VAL A 41 17.51 14.15 -5.54
N GLY A 42 17.98 13.84 -4.33
CA GLY A 42 17.88 14.73 -3.17
C GLY A 42 16.54 14.69 -2.44
N SER A 43 15.58 13.86 -2.87
CA SER A 43 14.36 13.59 -2.10
C SER A 43 14.70 12.93 -0.77
N ASP A 44 14.06 13.39 0.30
CA ASP A 44 14.10 12.82 1.65
C ASP A 44 12.82 12.05 2.00
N GLU A 45 12.04 11.65 1.00
CA GLU A 45 10.80 10.90 1.19
C GLU A 45 11.05 9.58 1.93
N GLU A 46 10.53 9.50 3.16
CA GLU A 46 10.90 8.47 4.13
C GLU A 46 10.58 7.06 3.63
N LEU A 47 9.44 6.87 2.96
CA LEU A 47 9.02 5.57 2.48
C LEU A 47 9.98 4.98 1.43
N GLY A 48 10.73 5.84 0.72
CA GLY A 48 11.75 5.45 -0.26
C GLY A 48 12.91 4.63 0.32
N TYR A 49 13.10 4.65 1.63
CA TYR A 49 14.17 3.91 2.29
C TYR A 49 13.84 2.46 2.62
N TYR A 50 12.59 2.03 2.44
CA TYR A 50 12.10 0.72 2.88
C TYR A 50 11.70 -0.14 1.68
N ASN A 51 12.04 -1.43 1.72
CA ASN A 51 11.72 -2.39 0.66
C ASN A 51 10.88 -3.58 1.16
N HIS A 52 10.40 -3.53 2.40
CA HIS A 52 9.48 -4.49 3.00
C HIS A 52 8.45 -3.75 3.84
N LEU A 53 7.17 -3.96 3.56
CA LEU A 53 6.05 -3.38 4.31
C LEU A 53 5.14 -4.50 4.84
N GLU A 54 4.87 -4.48 6.14
CA GLU A 54 3.80 -5.27 6.76
C GLU A 54 2.66 -4.31 7.10
N ILE A 55 1.56 -4.39 6.34
CA ILE A 55 0.43 -3.46 6.44
C ILE A 55 -0.72 -4.16 7.15
N THR A 56 -1.09 -3.63 8.31
CA THR A 56 -2.25 -4.03 9.10
C THR A 56 -3.34 -2.96 8.99
N GLU A 57 -4.51 -3.17 9.61
CA GLU A 57 -5.59 -2.17 9.60
C GLU A 57 -5.20 -0.84 10.26
N THR A 58 -4.19 -0.83 11.13
CA THR A 58 -3.86 0.32 11.98
C THR A 58 -2.54 0.99 11.64
N HIS A 59 -1.58 0.24 11.10
CA HIS A 59 -0.23 0.75 10.83
C HIS A 59 0.49 -0.04 9.74
N ILE A 60 1.53 0.59 9.21
CA ILE A 60 2.53 0.00 8.33
C ILE A 60 3.79 -0.19 9.16
N ARG A 61 4.30 -1.42 9.25
CA ARG A 61 5.66 -1.68 9.73
C ARG A 61 6.58 -1.78 8.51
N ALA A 62 7.43 -0.78 8.34
CA ALA A 62 8.36 -0.66 7.22
C ALA A 62 9.76 -1.08 7.65
N THR A 63 10.38 -1.99 6.90
CA THR A 63 11.74 -2.49 7.16
C THR A 63 12.54 -2.49 5.87
N SER A 64 13.86 -2.33 5.98
CA SER A 64 14.77 -2.53 4.85
C SER A 64 15.49 -3.87 4.98
N PHE A 65 15.73 -4.58 3.88
CA PHE A 65 16.61 -5.74 3.82
C PHE A 65 17.62 -5.63 2.68
N ASN A 66 18.75 -6.34 2.81
CA ASN A 66 19.69 -6.58 1.72
C ASN A 66 19.67 -8.07 1.32
N MET A 67 19.90 -8.34 0.04
CA MET A 67 20.15 -9.69 -0.45
C MET A 67 21.61 -10.04 -0.21
N VAL A 68 21.88 -11.04 0.63
CA VAL A 68 23.24 -11.53 0.92
C VAL A 68 23.43 -12.91 0.31
N ALA A 69 24.57 -13.11 -0.36
CA ALA A 69 24.94 -14.43 -0.86
C ALA A 69 25.31 -15.36 0.30
N ILE A 70 24.88 -16.62 0.22
CA ILE A 70 25.26 -17.69 1.13
C ILE A 70 26.08 -18.74 0.38
N GLU A 71 26.87 -19.54 1.11
CA GLU A 71 27.65 -20.63 0.51
C GLU A 71 26.72 -21.59 -0.24
N GLY A 72 27.04 -21.84 -1.51
CA GLY A 72 26.18 -22.61 -2.42
C GLY A 72 25.52 -21.81 -3.55
N GLY A 73 25.66 -20.47 -3.56
CA GLY A 73 25.17 -19.60 -4.64
C GLY A 73 23.73 -19.10 -4.44
N ASP A 74 23.09 -19.50 -3.34
CA ASP A 74 21.79 -18.98 -2.95
C ASP A 74 21.92 -17.58 -2.33
N THR A 75 20.80 -16.87 -2.28
CA THR A 75 20.71 -15.56 -1.60
C THR A 75 19.67 -15.60 -0.50
N GLN A 76 19.96 -14.91 0.60
CA GLN A 76 19.06 -14.77 1.74
C GLN A 76 18.77 -13.28 1.98
N LYS A 77 17.56 -12.97 2.42
CA LYS A 77 17.20 -11.65 2.93
C LYS A 77 17.82 -11.46 4.31
N LYS A 78 18.66 -10.45 4.46
CA LYS A 78 19.16 -9.98 5.74
C LYS A 78 18.53 -8.64 6.05
N PHE A 79 17.54 -8.63 6.95
CA PHE A 79 16.90 -7.40 7.42
C PHE A 79 17.88 -6.52 8.17
N ASN A 80 17.78 -5.22 7.91
CA ASN A 80 18.60 -4.17 8.46
C ASN A 80 18.00 -3.72 9.81
N GLU A 81 18.76 -2.95 10.59
CA GLU A 81 18.23 -2.30 11.81
C GLU A 81 17.26 -1.13 11.50
N ARG A 82 17.13 -0.74 10.23
CA ARG A 82 16.20 0.31 9.81
C ARG A 82 14.79 -0.25 9.75
N GLU A 83 14.03 0.03 10.80
CA GLU A 83 12.61 -0.28 10.95
C GLU A 83 11.85 0.99 11.39
N ARG A 84 10.63 1.18 10.89
CA ARG A 84 9.74 2.24 11.33
C ARG A 84 8.29 1.78 11.29
N ASN A 85 7.55 2.10 12.34
CA ASN A 85 6.10 1.99 12.35
C ASN A 85 5.51 3.33 11.88
N MET A 86 4.69 3.28 10.84
CA MET A 86 4.07 4.43 10.20
C MET A 86 2.55 4.31 10.29
N ASN A 87 1.89 5.42 10.58
CA ASN A 87 0.45 5.52 10.48
C ASN A 87 0.04 5.74 9.02
N TYR A 88 -1.15 5.29 8.65
CA TYR A 88 -1.72 5.63 7.36
C TYR A 88 -3.21 5.89 7.45
N ALA A 89 -3.72 6.68 6.50
CA ALA A 89 -5.14 6.98 6.37
C ALA A 89 -5.53 7.14 4.91
N TRP A 90 -6.62 6.48 4.52
CA TRP A 90 -7.25 6.71 3.21
C TRP A 90 -7.84 8.12 3.14
N LYS A 91 -7.45 8.88 2.11
CA LYS A 91 -7.98 10.22 1.82
C LYS A 91 -8.94 10.21 0.63
N ALA A 92 -8.76 9.28 -0.29
CA ALA A 92 -9.69 8.98 -1.37
C ALA A 92 -9.61 7.48 -1.72
N GLU A 93 -10.33 7.02 -2.74
CA GLU A 93 -10.33 5.63 -3.19
C GLU A 93 -8.92 5.15 -3.62
N ASN A 94 -8.16 6.01 -4.26
CA ASN A 94 -6.80 5.76 -4.76
C ASN A 94 -5.76 6.69 -4.14
N LYS A 95 -6.05 7.29 -2.97
CA LYS A 95 -5.10 8.16 -2.26
C LYS A 95 -4.95 7.77 -0.81
N ILE A 96 -3.72 7.55 -0.41
CA ILE A 96 -3.32 7.17 0.95
C ILE A 96 -2.35 8.20 1.50
N LEU A 97 -2.62 8.70 2.71
CA LEU A 97 -1.66 9.46 3.48
C LEU A 97 -0.86 8.47 4.32
N VAL A 98 0.46 8.44 4.19
CA VAL A 98 1.37 7.67 5.05
C VAL A 98 2.22 8.67 5.82
N GLU A 99 2.13 8.64 7.15
CA GLU A 99 2.61 9.72 8.02
C GLU A 99 2.07 11.08 7.54
N ASP A 100 2.93 11.91 6.95
CA ASP A 100 2.60 13.26 6.46
C ASP A 100 2.67 13.38 4.92
N ALA A 101 2.96 12.28 4.20
CA ALA A 101 3.11 12.26 2.76
C ALA A 101 1.90 11.61 2.06
N LEU A 102 1.37 12.27 1.03
CA LEU A 102 0.22 11.80 0.27
C LEU A 102 0.69 11.04 -0.98
N PHE A 103 0.20 9.81 -1.13
CA PHE A 103 0.50 8.93 -2.25
C PHE A 103 -0.76 8.62 -3.05
N ASP A 104 -0.61 8.56 -4.37
CA ASP A 104 -1.47 7.78 -5.25
C ASP A 104 -1.14 6.29 -5.08
N ILE A 105 -2.18 5.47 -5.00
CA ILE A 105 -2.06 4.02 -4.85
C ILE A 105 -2.85 3.29 -5.93
N GLU A 106 -2.17 2.38 -6.63
CA GLU A 106 -2.76 1.52 -7.65
C GLU A 106 -2.54 0.05 -7.31
N PHE A 107 -3.57 -0.78 -7.48
CA PHE A 107 -3.47 -2.22 -7.29
C PHE A 107 -3.66 -2.97 -8.60
N MET A 108 -2.69 -3.83 -8.94
CA MET A 108 -2.75 -4.70 -10.10
C MET A 108 -2.49 -6.15 -9.68
N LYS A 109 -3.56 -6.90 -9.39
CA LYS A 109 -3.51 -8.30 -8.90
C LYS A 109 -2.69 -8.46 -7.61
N LYS A 110 -1.38 -8.68 -7.74
CA LYS A 110 -0.41 -8.87 -6.65
C LYS A 110 0.59 -7.73 -6.55
N GLU A 111 0.41 -6.69 -7.36
CA GLU A 111 1.27 -5.52 -7.38
C GLU A 111 0.52 -4.34 -6.74
N MET A 112 1.26 -3.55 -5.98
CA MET A 112 0.85 -2.26 -5.44
C MET A 112 1.88 -1.23 -5.88
N ILE A 113 1.42 -0.16 -6.52
CA ILE A 113 2.27 0.98 -6.88
C ILE A 113 1.91 2.11 -5.93
N LEU A 114 2.92 2.66 -5.23
CA LEU A 114 2.81 3.88 -4.43
C LEU A 114 3.61 4.98 -5.10
N LYS A 115 2.95 6.11 -5.37
CA LYS A 115 3.54 7.22 -6.11
C LYS A 115 3.21 8.57 -5.49
N ASN A 116 4.19 9.44 -5.43
CA ASN A 116 4.00 10.88 -5.24
C ASN A 116 4.93 11.66 -6.19
N ASP A 117 5.11 12.97 -5.97
CA ASP A 117 5.96 13.80 -6.81
C ASP A 117 7.46 13.46 -6.73
N HIS A 118 7.87 12.72 -5.69
CA HIS A 118 9.27 12.46 -5.37
C HIS A 118 9.69 11.00 -5.56
N ILE A 119 8.78 10.05 -5.37
CA ILE A 119 9.05 8.62 -5.48
C ILE A 119 7.93 7.86 -6.19
N GLU A 120 8.32 6.75 -6.81
CA GLU A 120 7.42 5.73 -7.33
C GLU A 120 8.00 4.37 -6.93
N ILE A 121 7.26 3.60 -6.15
CA ILE A 121 7.69 2.29 -5.65
C ILE A 121 6.67 1.23 -6.06
N HIS A 122 7.18 0.18 -6.69
CA HIS A 122 6.42 -1.02 -7.04
C HIS A 122 6.68 -2.09 -5.98
N PHE A 123 5.59 -2.60 -5.42
CA PHE A 123 5.61 -3.65 -4.42
C PHE A 123 4.87 -4.87 -4.91
N ASN A 124 5.43 -6.05 -4.62
CA ASN A 124 4.76 -7.33 -4.83
C ASN A 124 4.28 -7.92 -3.51
N LYS A 125 3.03 -8.38 -3.51
CA LYS A 125 2.39 -9.04 -2.38
C LYS A 125 3.04 -10.39 -2.13
N GLN A 126 3.56 -10.56 -0.93
CA GLN A 126 4.04 -11.85 -0.44
C GLN A 126 2.82 -12.67 0.02
N LYS A 127 2.87 -13.99 -0.27
CA LYS A 127 1.75 -14.93 -0.21
C LYS A 127 0.89 -14.83 1.05
#